data_AF-A0A9W7CDR0-F1
#
_entry.id   AF-A0A9W7CDR0-F1
#
_cell.length_a   1.000
_cell.length_b   1.000
_cell.length_c   1.000
_cell.angle_alpha   90.00
_cell.angle_beta   90.00
_cell.angle_gamma   90.00
#
_symmetry.space_group_name_H-M   'P 1'
#
loop_
_entity.id
_entity.type
_entity.pdbx_description
1 polymer ?
#
loop_
_entity_poly.entity_id
_entity_poly.type
_entity_poly.pdbx_seq_one_letter_code
_entity_poly.pdbx_strand_id
1 'polypeptide(L)'
;MKLAFATSLVVLAIAGIESKILTHDILKTDEEIARCHGPKSKRTKRDCMAYVTSTIDTDDYPSLPDACTTVTWKAAHEALGDASTLGTTNSWGSCINATSDSDYMYVTTNNVPDFYHNPYCPLGIGQGYCVDGDESCAFDGYYCGVEDSVGTSEGFTPYGDVWVPSLGYYKIPLNPNPTRSDRPGDMYSAIDSGEKSMGPALGFSIQNGVSIQGPNDAGDYNIDEAGFILPCGGHVTPPVDAMKMNNMNSAPPLYHFHKAPDCLDAFVEQNKPVSHGGTQGQHGELIGYALDGFGIYTYQDVGGSAPVLDECGGHFGPTSDDDLTNIVYHYHSTTYTPYTLACQGPALGECKGTQGGADFCGEGCGSEVCVQPGVELEDLERYLEGFEDGEGWLEKYTNNL
;
A
#
# COMPACT_ATOMS: atom_id res chain seq x y z
N MET A 1 -54.20 -5.60 12.59
CA MET A 1 -54.11 -5.27 11.16
C MET A 1 -52.80 -5.87 10.67
N LYS A 2 -52.88 -6.96 9.89
CA LYS A 2 -51.74 -7.75 9.39
C LYS A 2 -51.33 -7.20 8.02
N LEU A 3 -50.06 -6.89 7.80
CA LEU A 3 -49.41 -6.81 6.48
C LEU A 3 -47.90 -6.99 6.74
N ALA A 4 -47.28 -8.16 6.52
CA ALA A 4 -47.02 -8.92 5.28
C ALA A 4 -45.68 -8.52 4.64
N PHE A 5 -44.73 -9.44 4.79
CA PHE A 5 -43.45 -9.56 4.08
C PHE A 5 -43.64 -9.57 2.56
N ALA A 6 -42.65 -9.03 1.84
CA ALA A 6 -42.39 -9.39 0.45
C ALA A 6 -40.87 -9.46 0.22
N THR A 7 -40.36 -10.68 0.31
CA THR A 7 -39.06 -11.13 -0.17
C THR A 7 -39.15 -11.24 -1.70
N SER A 8 -38.21 -10.64 -2.44
CA SER A 8 -38.04 -10.92 -3.87
C SER A 8 -36.74 -11.67 -4.09
N LEU A 9 -36.93 -12.97 -4.28
CA LEU A 9 -36.01 -13.95 -4.82
C LEU A 9 -35.86 -13.70 -6.33
N VAL A 10 -34.64 -13.57 -6.85
CA VAL A 10 -34.37 -13.73 -8.28
C VAL A 10 -33.33 -14.83 -8.44
N VAL A 11 -33.80 -15.97 -8.94
CA VAL A 11 -33.01 -17.07 -9.51
C VAL A 11 -33.35 -17.08 -11.00
N LEU A 12 -32.33 -17.11 -11.87
CA LEU A 12 -32.26 -17.70 -13.22
C LEU A 12 -31.04 -17.06 -13.94
N ALA A 13 -30.22 -17.71 -14.75
CA ALA A 13 -30.01 -19.10 -15.12
C ALA A 13 -28.64 -19.16 -15.83
N ILE A 14 -27.90 -20.24 -15.60
CA ILE A 14 -26.62 -20.57 -16.24
C ILE A 14 -26.87 -21.01 -17.68
N ALA A 15 -26.14 -20.46 -18.65
CA ALA A 15 -26.01 -21.01 -19.99
C ALA A 15 -24.60 -20.79 -20.57
N GLY A 16 -23.76 -21.81 -20.39
CA GLY A 16 -22.84 -22.39 -21.38
C GLY A 16 -21.88 -21.49 -22.15
N ILE A 17 -20.60 -21.53 -21.74
CA ILE A 17 -19.46 -21.40 -22.67
C ILE A 17 -18.47 -22.53 -22.37
N GLU A 18 -18.15 -23.31 -23.40
CA GLU A 18 -17.17 -24.39 -23.40
C GLU A 18 -15.77 -23.85 -23.06
N SER A 19 -15.18 -24.30 -21.95
CA SER A 19 -13.77 -24.03 -21.65
C SER A 19 -12.87 -24.95 -22.47
N LYS A 20 -12.15 -24.37 -23.43
CA LYS A 20 -10.90 -24.96 -23.90
C LYS A 20 -9.85 -24.71 -22.82
N ILE A 21 -9.66 -25.72 -21.99
CA ILE A 21 -8.53 -25.80 -21.06
C ILE A 21 -7.26 -25.91 -21.91
N LEU A 22 -6.54 -24.79 -22.05
CA LEU A 22 -5.11 -24.78 -22.30
C LEU A 22 -4.45 -24.76 -20.93
N THR A 23 -4.08 -25.93 -20.42
CA THR A 23 -3.14 -26.06 -19.33
C THR A 23 -1.80 -25.48 -19.78
N HIS A 24 -1.40 -24.34 -19.22
CA HIS A 24 0.00 -24.02 -18.99
C HIS A 24 0.12 -23.67 -17.51
N ASP A 25 0.75 -24.59 -16.77
CA ASP A 25 1.27 -24.36 -15.43
C ASP A 25 2.22 -23.16 -15.46
N ILE A 26 1.79 -22.05 -14.85
CA ILE A 26 2.69 -21.08 -14.24
C ILE A 26 2.04 -20.63 -12.92
N LEU A 27 1.90 -21.56 -11.98
CA LEU A 27 1.90 -21.18 -10.57
C LEU A 27 3.38 -21.04 -10.20
N LYS A 28 3.86 -19.80 -10.08
CA LYS A 28 5.14 -19.55 -9.41
C LYS A 28 4.91 -19.74 -7.92
N THR A 29 5.88 -20.35 -7.25
CA THR A 29 5.82 -20.57 -5.81
C THR A 29 6.06 -19.24 -5.06
N ASP A 30 5.51 -19.04 -3.87
CA ASP A 30 5.81 -17.88 -3.00
C ASP A 30 7.32 -17.67 -2.79
N GLU A 31 8.09 -18.77 -2.88
CA GLU A 31 9.55 -18.80 -2.82
C GLU A 31 10.27 -18.11 -4.01
N GLU A 32 9.58 -17.93 -5.15
CA GLU A 32 10.09 -17.22 -6.33
C GLU A 32 9.78 -15.72 -6.28
N ILE A 33 8.67 -15.33 -5.63
CA ILE A 33 8.25 -13.94 -5.37
C ILE A 33 9.18 -13.32 -4.30
N ALA A 34 9.41 -14.03 -3.19
CA ALA A 34 10.34 -13.63 -2.12
C ALA A 34 11.81 -13.51 -2.61
N ARG A 35 12.17 -14.14 -3.74
CA ARG A 35 13.55 -14.13 -4.26
C ARG A 35 13.92 -12.81 -4.97
N CYS A 36 12.94 -12.00 -5.37
CA CYS A 36 13.19 -10.66 -5.94
C CYS A 36 13.49 -9.60 -4.87
N HIS A 37 12.85 -9.72 -3.70
CA HIS A 37 13.00 -8.80 -2.56
C HIS A 37 14.01 -9.30 -1.50
N GLY A 38 14.74 -10.38 -1.80
CA GLY A 38 15.79 -10.90 -0.93
C GLY A 38 17.16 -10.20 -1.10
N PRO A 39 18.10 -10.43 -0.16
CA PRO A 39 19.42 -9.81 -0.16
C PRO A 39 20.18 -10.08 -1.47
N LYS A 40 20.99 -9.09 -1.88
CA LYS A 40 21.71 -9.00 -3.17
C LYS A 40 22.38 -10.31 -3.64
N SER A 41 22.79 -11.18 -2.72
CA SER A 41 23.49 -12.44 -3.03
C SER A 41 22.64 -13.52 -3.70
N LYS A 42 21.32 -13.38 -3.76
CA LYS A 42 20.41 -14.36 -4.39
C LYS A 42 19.63 -13.86 -5.61
N ARG A 43 19.79 -12.59 -5.99
CA ARG A 43 19.05 -11.99 -7.12
C ARG A 43 19.61 -12.52 -8.44
N THR A 44 18.84 -13.31 -9.21
CA THR A 44 19.16 -13.44 -10.63
C THR A 44 18.38 -12.40 -11.42
N LYS A 45 19.05 -11.82 -12.43
CA LYS A 45 18.51 -10.80 -13.35
C LYS A 45 17.19 -11.19 -14.03
N ARG A 46 16.82 -12.48 -14.02
CA ARG A 46 15.58 -13.01 -14.62
C ARG A 46 14.40 -13.02 -13.62
N ASP A 47 14.66 -13.00 -12.31
CA ASP A 47 13.65 -13.26 -11.28
C ASP A 47 12.77 -12.02 -11.01
N CYS A 48 13.34 -10.81 -11.03
CA CYS A 48 12.55 -9.56 -10.92
C CYS A 48 11.88 -9.13 -12.24
N MET A 49 12.35 -9.63 -13.39
CA MET A 49 11.73 -9.31 -14.69
C MET A 49 10.33 -9.92 -14.86
N ALA A 50 9.98 -10.92 -14.04
CA ALA A 50 8.78 -11.70 -14.22
C ALA A 50 7.54 -11.12 -13.50
N TYR A 51 7.68 -9.96 -12.83
CA TYR A 51 6.57 -9.12 -12.36
C TYR A 51 5.90 -8.33 -13.50
N VAL A 52 6.56 -8.21 -14.67
CA VAL A 52 6.19 -7.19 -15.67
C VAL A 52 5.51 -7.77 -16.91
N THR A 53 5.38 -9.10 -17.07
CA THR A 53 4.90 -9.63 -18.36
C THR A 53 4.08 -10.91 -18.23
N SER A 54 2.76 -10.72 -18.13
CA SER A 54 1.77 -11.66 -18.63
C SER A 54 0.52 -10.87 -19.03
N THR A 55 -0.30 -11.48 -19.87
CA THR A 55 -1.38 -10.82 -20.61
C THR A 55 -2.69 -10.81 -19.82
N ILE A 56 -3.16 -9.59 -19.59
CA ILE A 56 -4.26 -9.11 -18.75
C ILE A 56 -5.66 -9.52 -19.25
N ASP A 57 -6.60 -9.73 -18.32
CA ASP A 57 -8.04 -9.52 -18.55
C ASP A 57 -8.40 -8.06 -18.20
N THR A 58 -8.76 -7.27 -19.20
CA THR A 58 -8.78 -5.80 -19.13
C THR A 58 -10.05 -5.22 -18.54
N ASP A 59 -11.06 -6.05 -18.32
CA ASP A 59 -12.42 -5.55 -18.16
C ASP A 59 -12.81 -5.25 -16.71
N ASP A 60 -12.06 -5.76 -15.71
CA ASP A 60 -12.40 -5.58 -14.29
C ASP A 60 -11.90 -4.26 -13.68
N TYR A 61 -10.75 -3.75 -14.14
CA TYR A 61 -10.18 -2.50 -13.62
C TYR A 61 -10.85 -1.28 -14.24
N PRO A 62 -11.30 -0.30 -13.43
CA PRO A 62 -11.94 0.88 -13.98
C PRO A 62 -10.92 1.78 -14.68
N SER A 63 -11.31 2.42 -15.77
CA SER A 63 -10.50 3.46 -16.41
C SER A 63 -10.51 4.76 -15.58
N LEU A 64 -9.40 5.49 -15.62
CA LEU A 64 -9.35 6.89 -15.19
C LEU A 64 -9.65 7.82 -16.38
N PRO A 65 -10.20 9.03 -16.13
CA PRO A 65 -10.27 10.08 -17.14
C PRO A 65 -8.89 10.41 -17.72
N ASP A 66 -8.80 10.75 -19.01
CA ASP A 66 -7.54 11.09 -19.69
C ASP A 66 -6.72 12.14 -18.92
N ALA A 67 -7.39 13.15 -18.35
CA ALA A 67 -6.78 14.22 -17.55
C ALA A 67 -5.90 13.70 -16.40
N CYS A 68 -6.23 12.54 -15.83
CA CYS A 68 -5.48 11.92 -14.74
C CYS A 68 -4.11 11.39 -15.19
N THR A 69 -3.92 11.15 -16.48
CA THR A 69 -2.65 10.65 -17.04
C THR A 69 -1.84 11.73 -17.76
N THR A 70 -2.45 12.89 -18.03
CA THR A 70 -1.82 13.98 -18.78
C THR A 70 -1.49 15.20 -17.91
N VAL A 71 -1.92 15.24 -16.65
CA VAL A 71 -1.58 16.31 -15.72
C VAL A 71 -0.09 16.30 -15.44
N THR A 72 0.57 17.46 -15.53
CA THR A 72 1.99 17.58 -15.19
C THR A 72 2.14 18.33 -13.88
N TRP A 73 3.19 18.02 -13.11
CA TRP A 73 3.51 18.78 -11.91
C TRP A 73 3.58 20.29 -12.17
N LYS A 74 4.19 20.68 -13.31
CA LYS A 74 4.31 22.10 -13.69
C LYS A 74 2.95 22.75 -13.92
N ALA A 75 2.05 22.09 -14.65
CA ALA A 75 0.70 22.62 -14.88
C ALA A 75 -0.09 22.72 -13.57
N ALA A 76 0.00 21.71 -12.70
CA ALA A 76 -0.62 21.74 -11.38
C ALA A 76 -0.06 22.88 -10.50
N HIS A 77 1.27 23.05 -10.49
CA HIS A 77 1.95 24.11 -9.77
C HIS A 77 1.52 25.51 -10.24
N GLU A 78 1.49 25.74 -11.56
CA GLU A 78 1.07 27.01 -12.15
C GLU A 78 -0.42 27.30 -11.89
N ALA A 79 -1.26 26.25 -11.75
CA ALA A 79 -2.69 26.36 -11.47
C ALA A 79 -3.03 26.69 -10.00
N LEU A 80 -2.08 26.65 -9.06
CA LEU A 80 -2.34 27.02 -7.65
C LEU A 80 -2.80 28.47 -7.45
N GLY A 81 -2.69 29.32 -8.48
CA GLY A 81 -3.28 30.65 -8.52
C GLY A 81 -4.69 30.75 -9.11
N ASP A 82 -5.22 29.68 -9.72
CA ASP A 82 -6.53 29.62 -10.38
C ASP A 82 -7.07 28.17 -10.43
N ALA A 83 -7.59 27.69 -9.29
CA ALA A 83 -8.13 26.34 -9.11
C ALA A 83 -9.33 25.99 -10.02
N SER A 84 -9.84 26.95 -10.82
CA SER A 84 -10.98 26.73 -11.72
C SER A 84 -10.62 25.95 -13.00
N THR A 85 -9.33 25.69 -13.25
CA THR A 85 -8.81 25.21 -14.55
C THR A 85 -8.59 23.69 -14.66
N LEU A 86 -8.71 22.91 -13.57
CA LEU A 86 -8.34 21.49 -13.54
C LEU A 86 -9.50 20.47 -13.60
N GLY A 87 -10.75 20.91 -13.83
CA GLY A 87 -11.89 20.00 -14.04
C GLY A 87 -12.30 19.21 -12.78
N THR A 88 -12.68 17.93 -12.93
CA THR A 88 -13.13 17.03 -11.83
C THR A 88 -11.99 16.46 -10.98
N THR A 89 -10.75 16.90 -11.22
CA THR A 89 -9.58 16.53 -10.42
C THR A 89 -9.36 17.59 -9.34
N ASN A 90 -8.73 17.24 -8.22
CA ASN A 90 -8.28 18.28 -7.30
C ASN A 90 -7.21 19.16 -7.98
N SER A 91 -6.77 20.23 -7.32
CA SER A 91 -5.81 21.18 -7.90
C SER A 91 -4.45 20.55 -8.27
N TRP A 92 -4.21 19.30 -7.92
CA TRP A 92 -2.98 18.57 -8.19
C TRP A 92 -3.12 17.47 -9.24
N GLY A 93 -4.36 17.09 -9.58
CA GLY A 93 -4.60 16.03 -10.56
C GLY A 93 -4.61 14.62 -9.98
N SER A 94 -4.73 14.46 -8.66
CA SER A 94 -4.87 13.13 -8.05
C SER A 94 -6.15 12.43 -8.51
N CYS A 95 -6.04 11.16 -8.87
CA CYS A 95 -7.14 10.36 -9.36
C CYS A 95 -7.08 8.92 -8.83
N ILE A 96 -8.24 8.46 -8.37
CA ILE A 96 -8.52 7.09 -7.96
C ILE A 96 -9.90 6.69 -8.47
N ASN A 97 -10.05 5.46 -8.93
CA ASN A 97 -11.33 4.87 -9.27
C ASN A 97 -11.34 3.40 -8.85
N ALA A 98 -12.49 2.90 -8.41
CA ALA A 98 -12.63 1.53 -7.92
C ALA A 98 -13.92 0.89 -8.44
N THR A 99 -13.83 -0.38 -8.81
CA THR A 99 -14.94 -1.30 -9.08
C THR A 99 -14.82 -2.50 -8.15
N SER A 100 -15.86 -3.32 -8.09
CA SER A 100 -15.84 -4.56 -7.31
C SER A 100 -16.67 -5.65 -7.97
N ASP A 101 -16.27 -6.89 -7.73
CA ASP A 101 -17.11 -8.08 -7.92
C ASP A 101 -17.52 -8.64 -6.54
N SER A 102 -17.85 -9.93 -6.45
CA SER A 102 -18.23 -10.58 -5.18
C SER A 102 -17.07 -10.73 -4.19
N ASP A 103 -15.84 -10.79 -4.68
CA ASP A 103 -14.68 -11.28 -3.96
C ASP A 103 -13.58 -10.22 -3.84
N TYR A 104 -13.46 -9.32 -4.82
CA TYR A 104 -12.40 -8.33 -4.91
C TYR A 104 -12.90 -6.93 -5.25
N MET A 105 -12.13 -5.96 -4.79
CA MET A 105 -12.09 -4.58 -5.26
C MET A 105 -10.93 -4.42 -6.24
N TYR A 106 -11.20 -3.78 -7.38
CA TYR A 106 -10.21 -3.44 -8.39
C TYR A 106 -10.05 -1.93 -8.41
N VAL A 107 -8.85 -1.44 -8.12
CA VAL A 107 -8.55 -0.03 -7.99
C VAL A 107 -7.57 0.38 -9.08
N THR A 108 -7.86 1.49 -9.74
CA THR A 108 -6.93 2.18 -10.63
C THR A 108 -6.61 3.54 -10.05
N THR A 109 -5.34 3.87 -9.92
CA THR A 109 -4.84 5.17 -9.42
C THR A 109 -3.85 5.78 -10.38
N ASN A 110 -3.56 7.08 -10.28
CA ASN A 110 -2.46 7.71 -11.01
C ASN A 110 -1.24 8.06 -10.15
N ASN A 111 -1.27 7.71 -8.85
CA ASN A 111 -0.22 7.97 -7.86
C ASN A 111 0.25 9.44 -7.80
N VAL A 112 -0.65 10.37 -8.12
CA VAL A 112 -0.39 11.80 -7.99
C VAL A 112 -0.84 12.23 -6.59
N PRO A 113 0.03 12.85 -5.77
CA PRO A 113 -0.36 13.38 -4.47
C PRO A 113 -1.36 14.52 -4.67
N ASP A 114 -2.32 14.63 -3.77
CA ASP A 114 -3.35 15.68 -3.72
C ASP A 114 -2.88 16.96 -3.01
N PHE A 115 -1.60 17.05 -2.69
CA PHE A 115 -0.98 18.16 -1.98
C PHE A 115 0.24 18.70 -2.73
N TYR A 116 0.65 19.91 -2.33
CA TYR A 116 1.84 20.53 -2.84
C TYR A 116 3.08 19.74 -2.44
N HIS A 117 3.81 19.26 -3.45
CA HIS A 117 5.11 18.62 -3.29
C HIS A 117 6.19 19.51 -3.92
N ASN A 118 7.16 19.93 -3.10
CA ASN A 118 8.36 20.58 -3.61
C ASN A 118 9.14 19.60 -4.49
N PRO A 119 9.84 20.08 -5.52
CA PRO A 119 10.82 19.26 -6.22
C PRO A 119 11.75 18.58 -5.22
N TYR A 120 11.82 17.26 -5.32
CA TYR A 120 12.51 16.41 -4.36
C TYR A 120 13.95 16.17 -4.81
N CYS A 121 14.86 16.19 -3.84
CA CYS A 121 16.25 15.94 -4.11
C CYS A 121 16.94 15.36 -2.87
N PRO A 122 17.21 14.05 -2.82
CA PRO A 122 17.66 13.40 -1.60
C PRO A 122 19.05 13.88 -1.16
N LEU A 123 19.98 14.01 -2.11
CA LEU A 123 21.36 14.42 -1.86
C LEU A 123 21.62 15.90 -2.23
N GLY A 124 20.62 16.59 -2.79
CA GLY A 124 20.70 17.99 -3.16
C GLY A 124 20.96 18.22 -4.66
N ILE A 125 20.58 19.41 -5.13
CA ILE A 125 20.50 19.71 -6.56
C ILE A 125 21.88 19.56 -7.22
N GLY A 126 21.92 18.84 -8.33
CA GLY A 126 23.13 18.52 -9.09
C GLY A 126 24.04 17.50 -8.40
N GLN A 127 23.61 16.87 -7.30
CA GLN A 127 24.33 15.77 -6.66
C GLN A 127 23.87 14.42 -7.18
N GLY A 128 24.77 13.44 -7.09
CA GLY A 128 24.48 12.06 -7.45
C GLY A 128 23.41 11.47 -6.54
N TYR A 129 22.64 10.46 -6.99
CA TYR A 129 21.74 9.69 -6.09
C TYR A 129 22.47 8.60 -5.30
N CYS A 130 23.76 8.40 -5.56
CA CYS A 130 24.61 7.48 -4.83
C CYS A 130 25.53 8.23 -3.89
N VAL A 131 25.72 7.65 -2.71
CA VAL A 131 26.73 8.12 -1.75
C VAL A 131 28.10 7.58 -2.18
N ASP A 132 29.13 8.43 -2.15
CA ASP A 132 30.51 8.05 -2.46
C ASP A 132 30.96 6.85 -1.61
N GLY A 133 31.33 5.76 -2.29
CA GLY A 133 31.76 4.50 -1.65
C GLY A 133 30.72 3.37 -1.69
N ASP A 134 29.49 3.63 -2.14
CA ASP A 134 28.54 2.56 -2.43
C ASP A 134 28.84 1.91 -3.79
N GLU A 135 29.70 0.88 -3.79
CA GLU A 135 30.05 0.10 -4.98
C GLU A 135 28.84 -0.63 -5.62
N SER A 136 27.66 -0.54 -5.02
CA SER A 136 26.48 -1.33 -5.35
C SER A 136 25.19 -0.53 -5.52
N CYS A 137 25.31 0.80 -5.63
CA CYS A 137 24.19 1.71 -5.82
C CYS A 137 23.57 1.53 -7.22
N ALA A 138 22.25 1.40 -7.26
CA ALA A 138 21.50 1.23 -8.50
C ALA A 138 21.52 2.50 -9.39
N PHE A 139 21.73 3.66 -8.79
CA PHE A 139 21.59 4.99 -9.41
C PHE A 139 22.94 5.65 -9.75
N ASP A 140 23.98 4.87 -10.01
CA ASP A 140 25.31 5.42 -10.31
C ASP A 140 25.27 6.28 -11.59
N GLY A 141 25.83 7.48 -11.52
CA GLY A 141 25.85 8.46 -12.61
C GLY A 141 24.56 9.27 -12.80
N TYR A 142 23.55 9.11 -11.94
CA TYR A 142 22.33 9.92 -11.98
C TYR A 142 22.49 11.13 -11.11
N TYR A 143 21.98 12.26 -11.59
CA TYR A 143 22.04 13.52 -10.87
C TYR A 143 20.65 14.10 -10.72
N CYS A 144 20.38 14.63 -9.55
CA CYS A 144 19.10 15.25 -9.25
C CYS A 144 19.02 16.67 -9.80
N GLY A 145 17.85 17.04 -10.32
CA GLY A 145 17.56 18.42 -10.72
C GLY A 145 18.40 18.93 -11.90
N VAL A 146 19.02 18.03 -12.67
CA VAL A 146 19.65 18.38 -13.93
C VAL A 146 18.57 18.32 -15.02
N GLU A 147 18.26 19.47 -15.64
CA GLU A 147 17.58 19.46 -16.94
C GLU A 147 18.55 18.81 -17.93
N ASP A 148 18.45 17.50 -18.09
CA ASP A 148 19.46 16.82 -18.89
C ASP A 148 19.42 17.35 -20.32
N SER A 149 20.60 17.63 -20.86
CA SER A 149 20.85 18.23 -22.17
C SER A 149 20.36 17.41 -23.38
N VAL A 150 19.59 16.35 -23.12
CA VAL A 150 19.03 15.37 -24.07
C VAL A 150 17.52 15.59 -24.30
N GLY A 151 16.89 16.54 -23.61
CA GLY A 151 15.55 17.03 -23.91
C GLY A 151 14.44 16.36 -23.09
N THR A 152 13.69 17.19 -22.36
CA THR A 152 12.30 17.00 -21.92
C THR A 152 11.93 15.62 -21.36
N SER A 153 12.77 14.97 -20.54
CA SER A 153 12.29 13.88 -19.71
C SER A 153 11.26 14.43 -18.73
N GLU A 154 10.03 13.90 -18.78
CA GLU A 154 8.99 14.24 -17.80
C GLU A 154 9.49 13.88 -16.39
N GLY A 155 9.14 14.68 -15.39
CA GLY A 155 9.51 14.40 -14.00
C GLY A 155 10.80 15.05 -13.49
N PHE A 156 11.40 15.96 -14.26
CA PHE A 156 12.53 16.78 -13.81
C PHE A 156 12.23 18.28 -13.83
N THR A 157 12.85 19.00 -12.90
CA THR A 157 12.96 20.46 -12.92
C THR A 157 14.39 20.86 -12.56
N PRO A 158 14.83 22.10 -12.85
CA PRO A 158 16.11 22.63 -12.33
C PRO A 158 16.25 22.61 -10.79
N TYR A 159 15.15 22.33 -10.08
CA TYR A 159 15.07 22.38 -8.63
C TYR A 159 15.00 20.99 -7.98
N GLY A 160 14.88 19.92 -8.77
CA GLY A 160 14.73 18.55 -8.29
C GLY A 160 13.74 17.73 -9.10
N ASP A 161 13.49 16.51 -8.64
CA ASP A 161 12.55 15.57 -9.22
C ASP A 161 11.13 15.93 -8.87
N VAL A 162 10.21 15.67 -9.79
CA VAL A 162 8.79 15.88 -9.59
C VAL A 162 8.04 14.64 -10.04
N TRP A 163 6.89 14.39 -9.44
CA TRP A 163 6.07 13.25 -9.82
C TRP A 163 5.61 13.36 -11.28
N VAL A 164 5.41 12.20 -11.89
CA VAL A 164 4.75 12.01 -13.17
C VAL A 164 3.59 11.05 -12.93
N PRO A 165 2.37 11.33 -13.44
CA PRO A 165 1.26 10.42 -13.25
C PRO A 165 1.59 9.04 -13.82
N SER A 166 1.37 8.00 -13.03
CA SER A 166 1.56 6.63 -13.47
C SER A 166 0.45 5.75 -12.95
N LEU A 167 -0.11 4.93 -13.85
CA LEU A 167 -1.26 4.11 -13.55
C LEU A 167 -0.89 2.96 -12.59
N GLY A 168 -1.36 3.06 -11.36
CA GLY A 168 -1.33 2.00 -10.37
C GLY A 168 -2.58 1.14 -10.48
N TYR A 169 -2.43 -0.17 -10.33
CA TYR A 169 -3.54 -1.10 -10.31
C TYR A 169 -3.44 -2.00 -9.07
N TYR A 170 -4.53 -2.10 -8.33
CA TYR A 170 -4.58 -2.89 -7.11
C TYR A 170 -5.80 -3.81 -7.13
N LYS A 171 -5.59 -5.09 -6.83
CA LYS A 171 -6.65 -6.08 -6.61
C LYS A 171 -6.65 -6.43 -5.13
N ILE A 172 -7.77 -6.18 -4.47
CA ILE A 172 -7.87 -6.17 -3.01
C ILE A 172 -9.03 -7.08 -2.59
N PRO A 173 -8.83 -8.11 -1.76
CA PRO A 173 -9.93 -8.92 -1.27
C PRO A 173 -10.96 -8.09 -0.48
N LEU A 174 -12.25 -8.27 -0.77
CA LEU A 174 -13.33 -7.61 -0.02
C LEU A 174 -13.58 -8.28 1.34
N ASN A 175 -13.26 -9.57 1.46
CA ASN A 175 -13.39 -10.36 2.67
C ASN A 175 -12.01 -10.94 3.05
N PRO A 176 -11.07 -10.12 3.55
CA PRO A 176 -9.74 -10.58 3.91
C PRO A 176 -9.81 -11.62 5.02
N ASN A 177 -9.16 -12.77 4.81
CA ASN A 177 -9.21 -13.91 5.72
C ASN A 177 -7.94 -13.96 6.61
N PRO A 178 -8.04 -13.66 7.92
CA PRO A 178 -6.88 -13.65 8.83
C PRO A 178 -6.45 -15.06 9.23
N THR A 179 -7.26 -16.08 8.94
CA THR A 179 -7.04 -17.47 9.36
C THR A 179 -6.27 -18.30 8.34
N ARG A 180 -5.91 -17.69 7.21
CA ARG A 180 -5.16 -18.30 6.12
C ARG A 180 -3.87 -18.96 6.60
N SER A 181 -3.67 -20.22 6.22
CA SER A 181 -2.48 -20.99 6.59
C SER A 181 -1.19 -20.58 5.87
N ASP A 182 -1.29 -19.79 4.80
CA ASP A 182 -0.16 -19.23 4.06
C ASP A 182 0.24 -17.81 4.56
N ARG A 183 -0.28 -17.40 5.71
CA ARG A 183 0.07 -16.14 6.38
C ARG A 183 0.84 -16.40 7.70
N PRO A 184 1.70 -15.47 8.15
CA PRO A 184 2.03 -14.18 7.52
C PRO A 184 2.80 -14.36 6.21
N GLY A 185 2.54 -13.48 5.24
CA GLY A 185 3.28 -13.41 3.98
C GLY A 185 4.26 -12.25 3.94
N ASP A 186 5.19 -12.30 2.97
CA ASP A 186 6.06 -11.16 2.66
C ASP A 186 5.22 -9.90 2.39
N MET A 187 5.73 -8.75 2.83
CA MET A 187 4.99 -7.48 2.81
C MET A 187 4.57 -7.04 1.40
N TYR A 188 5.26 -7.50 0.36
CA TYR A 188 4.97 -7.19 -1.05
C TYR A 188 4.16 -8.30 -1.75
N SER A 189 3.74 -9.32 -1.01
CA SER A 189 2.94 -10.42 -1.56
C SER A 189 1.45 -10.08 -1.58
N ALA A 190 0.95 -9.70 -2.76
CA ALA A 190 -0.49 -9.53 -2.97
C ALA A 190 -1.22 -10.87 -3.00
N ILE A 191 -2.40 -10.91 -2.38
CA ILE A 191 -3.32 -12.05 -2.50
C ILE A 191 -3.76 -12.16 -3.96
N ASP A 192 -3.60 -13.35 -4.54
CA ASP A 192 -4.00 -13.63 -5.93
C ASP A 192 -3.43 -12.60 -6.91
N SER A 193 -2.19 -12.16 -6.65
CA SER A 193 -1.52 -11.04 -7.31
C SER A 193 -1.67 -11.11 -8.84
N GLY A 194 -2.56 -10.27 -9.36
CA GLY A 194 -2.64 -9.94 -10.77
C GLY A 194 -1.50 -8.99 -11.16
N GLU A 195 -1.04 -9.13 -12.39
CA GLU A 195 0.24 -8.67 -12.97
C GLU A 195 0.45 -7.14 -13.11
N LYS A 196 -0.26 -6.30 -12.35
CA LYS A 196 -0.27 -4.83 -12.55
C LYS A 196 0.09 -3.97 -11.34
N SER A 197 0.43 -4.55 -10.19
CA SER A 197 0.87 -3.74 -9.06
C SER A 197 2.13 -2.96 -9.42
N MET A 198 2.08 -1.64 -9.24
CA MET A 198 3.20 -0.75 -9.52
C MET A 198 4.28 -0.91 -8.44
N GLY A 199 5.33 -1.67 -8.75
CA GLY A 199 6.50 -1.78 -7.89
C GLY A 199 6.22 -2.45 -6.53
N PRO A 200 7.09 -2.23 -5.52
CA PRO A 200 6.98 -2.82 -4.19
C PRO A 200 5.90 -2.10 -3.36
N ALA A 201 4.62 -2.28 -3.70
CA ALA A 201 3.52 -1.73 -2.93
C ALA A 201 3.08 -2.69 -1.80
N LEU A 202 2.85 -2.16 -0.62
CA LEU A 202 2.12 -2.80 0.49
C LEU A 202 0.61 -2.62 0.38
N GLY A 203 0.20 -1.57 -0.34
CA GLY A 203 -1.17 -1.10 -0.43
C GLY A 203 -1.27 0.25 -1.13
N PHE A 204 -2.41 0.92 -0.96
CA PHE A 204 -2.66 2.24 -1.52
C PHE A 204 -3.49 3.09 -0.55
N SER A 205 -3.33 4.41 -0.64
CA SER A 205 -4.20 5.33 0.09
C SER A 205 -5.53 5.51 -0.63
N ILE A 206 -6.64 5.44 0.11
CA ILE A 206 -7.98 5.70 -0.44
C ILE A 206 -8.27 7.20 -0.66
N GLN A 207 -7.47 8.10 -0.07
CA GLN A 207 -7.68 9.55 -0.20
C GLN A 207 -7.16 10.10 -1.52
N ASN A 208 -6.00 9.63 -1.97
CA ASN A 208 -5.33 10.16 -3.16
C ASN A 208 -4.75 9.07 -4.10
N GLY A 209 -4.95 7.79 -3.79
CA GLY A 209 -4.48 6.68 -4.61
C GLY A 209 -2.96 6.50 -4.67
N VAL A 210 -2.19 7.22 -3.84
CA VAL A 210 -0.74 7.09 -3.75
C VAL A 210 -0.39 5.73 -3.14
N SER A 211 0.58 5.05 -3.76
CA SER A 211 1.13 3.78 -3.29
C SER A 211 1.79 3.91 -1.91
N ILE A 212 1.56 2.90 -1.05
CA ILE A 212 2.28 2.71 0.20
C ILE A 212 3.31 1.62 -0.05
N GLN A 213 4.61 1.88 0.10
CA GLN A 213 5.71 0.94 -0.20
C GLN A 213 6.45 0.42 1.02
N GLY A 214 6.13 0.92 2.22
CA GLY A 214 6.68 0.40 3.46
C GLY A 214 8.06 0.94 3.83
N PRO A 215 8.67 0.40 4.90
CA PRO A 215 9.89 0.96 5.49
C PRO A 215 11.15 0.71 4.66
N ASN A 216 11.09 -0.21 3.70
CA ASN A 216 12.20 -0.58 2.85
C ASN A 216 12.34 0.37 1.65
N ASP A 217 13.52 0.95 1.47
CA ASP A 217 13.91 1.66 0.25
C ASP A 217 14.47 0.70 -0.83
N ALA A 218 14.86 1.20 -2.01
CA ALA A 218 15.41 0.47 -3.15
C ALA A 218 16.74 -0.28 -2.87
N GLY A 219 16.74 -1.23 -1.93
CA GLY A 219 17.94 -1.94 -1.50
C GLY A 219 17.89 -2.67 -0.16
N ASP A 220 16.74 -2.85 0.48
CA ASP A 220 16.65 -3.49 1.82
C ASP A 220 17.17 -2.58 2.94
N TYR A 221 17.11 -1.26 2.71
CA TYR A 221 17.53 -0.23 3.67
C TYR A 221 16.32 0.40 4.35
N ASN A 222 16.42 0.57 5.66
CA ASN A 222 15.44 1.34 6.40
C ASN A 222 15.52 2.82 5.99
N ILE A 223 14.38 3.42 5.66
CA ILE A 223 14.31 4.81 5.22
C ILE A 223 14.85 5.81 6.28
N ASP A 224 14.78 5.48 7.59
CA ASP A 224 15.41 6.27 8.66
C ASP A 224 16.93 6.21 8.61
N GLU A 225 17.51 5.05 8.27
CA GLU A 225 18.96 4.88 8.13
C GLU A 225 19.49 5.58 6.88
N ALA A 226 18.70 5.59 5.81
CA ALA A 226 19.06 6.25 4.56
C ALA A 226 19.04 7.79 4.68
N GLY A 227 18.38 8.34 5.71
CA GLY A 227 18.41 9.77 6.02
C GLY A 227 17.63 10.65 5.04
N PHE A 228 16.70 10.06 4.28
CA PHE A 228 15.90 10.81 3.32
C PHE A 228 14.87 11.72 4.02
N ILE A 229 14.70 12.91 3.45
CA ILE A 229 13.57 13.77 3.81
C ILE A 229 12.33 13.20 3.12
N LEU A 230 11.27 12.98 3.88
CA LEU A 230 10.02 12.40 3.38
C LEU A 230 8.87 13.39 3.59
N PRO A 231 8.65 14.36 2.69
CA PRO A 231 7.50 15.25 2.77
C PRO A 231 6.22 14.41 2.77
N CYS A 232 5.41 14.53 3.83
CA CYS A 232 4.23 13.69 4.03
C CYS A 232 4.53 12.18 4.04
N GLY A 233 5.65 11.76 4.64
CA GLY A 233 5.99 10.35 4.78
C GLY A 233 6.39 9.64 3.48
N GLY A 234 6.49 10.37 2.37
CA GLY A 234 6.84 9.81 1.06
C GLY A 234 7.84 10.66 0.29
N HIS A 235 8.26 10.17 -0.88
CA HIS A 235 9.09 10.90 -1.82
C HIS A 235 8.81 10.46 -3.27
N VAL A 236 9.39 11.19 -4.22
CA VAL A 236 9.38 10.82 -5.64
C VAL A 236 10.54 9.88 -5.91
N THR A 237 10.30 8.76 -6.61
CA THR A 237 11.39 7.91 -7.10
C THR A 237 12.26 8.71 -8.07
N PRO A 238 13.59 8.54 -8.03
CA PRO A 238 14.42 9.10 -9.08
C PRO A 238 13.95 8.56 -10.44
N PRO A 239 13.94 9.39 -11.49
CA PRO A 239 13.65 8.97 -12.86
C PRO A 239 14.56 7.84 -13.30
N VAL A 240 13.97 6.66 -13.47
CA VAL A 240 14.68 5.47 -13.92
C VAL A 240 14.66 5.30 -15.43
N ASP A 241 14.27 6.32 -16.20
CA ASP A 241 14.31 6.31 -17.67
C ASP A 241 15.71 5.95 -18.20
N ALA A 242 16.76 6.39 -17.51
CA ALA A 242 18.13 6.06 -17.85
C ALA A 242 18.60 4.71 -17.29
N MET A 243 17.77 4.00 -16.47
CA MET A 243 18.19 2.75 -15.82
C MET A 243 18.21 1.68 -16.88
N LYS A 244 19.37 1.58 -17.54
CA LYS A 244 19.90 0.32 -18.04
C LYS A 244 20.24 -0.63 -16.89
N MET A 245 19.47 -0.61 -15.80
CA MET A 245 19.34 -1.74 -14.91
C MET A 245 18.68 -2.86 -15.70
N ASN A 246 19.50 -3.55 -16.49
CA ASN A 246 19.31 -4.95 -16.80
C ASN A 246 17.92 -5.34 -17.37
N ASN A 247 17.32 -4.52 -18.23
CA ASN A 247 16.02 -4.72 -18.88
C ASN A 247 14.77 -4.50 -18.00
N MET A 248 14.84 -3.70 -16.92
CA MET A 248 13.62 -3.13 -16.35
C MET A 248 13.10 -2.04 -17.29
N ASN A 249 11.82 -2.12 -17.67
CA ASN A 249 11.20 -1.05 -18.45
C ASN A 249 11.16 0.21 -17.60
N SER A 250 11.52 1.35 -18.20
CA SER A 250 11.49 2.69 -17.61
C SER A 250 10.17 2.92 -16.86
N ALA A 251 10.25 3.14 -15.55
CA ALA A 251 9.15 3.65 -14.75
C ALA A 251 9.37 5.17 -14.57
N PRO A 252 8.35 6.01 -14.82
CA PRO A 252 8.50 7.44 -14.61
C PRO A 252 8.62 7.75 -13.10
N PRO A 253 9.15 8.93 -12.72
CA PRO A 253 9.21 9.38 -11.33
C PRO A 253 7.84 9.28 -10.63
N LEU A 254 7.77 8.48 -9.58
CA LEU A 254 6.53 8.17 -8.86
C LEU A 254 6.60 8.67 -7.43
N TYR A 255 5.61 9.45 -6.99
CA TYR A 255 5.45 9.72 -5.57
C TYR A 255 4.82 8.52 -4.86
N HIS A 256 5.37 8.12 -3.72
CA HIS A 256 4.90 7.00 -2.90
C HIS A 256 5.28 7.21 -1.43
N PHE A 257 4.54 6.55 -0.53
CA PHE A 257 4.76 6.63 0.91
C PHE A 257 5.67 5.50 1.41
N HIS A 258 6.63 5.84 2.27
CA HIS A 258 7.42 4.88 3.06
C HIS A 258 7.03 4.90 4.54
N LYS A 259 6.58 6.06 5.03
CA LYS A 259 6.12 6.29 6.40
C LYS A 259 4.64 6.66 6.40
N ALA A 260 4.09 6.78 7.61
CA ALA A 260 2.76 7.33 7.84
C ALA A 260 2.56 8.67 7.09
N PRO A 261 1.54 8.78 6.23
CA PRO A 261 1.32 9.96 5.41
C PRO A 261 0.57 11.05 6.19
N ASP A 262 1.25 11.68 7.15
CA ASP A 262 0.69 12.62 8.13
C ASP A 262 0.00 13.88 7.54
N CYS A 263 0.15 14.13 6.25
CA CYS A 263 -0.53 15.24 5.58
C CYS A 263 -1.91 14.88 5.04
N LEU A 264 -2.28 13.60 4.99
CA LEU A 264 -3.61 13.19 4.58
C LEU A 264 -4.65 13.71 5.58
N ASP A 265 -5.85 14.02 5.09
CA ASP A 265 -6.94 14.59 5.89
C ASP A 265 -7.24 13.74 7.12
N ALA A 266 -7.19 12.42 7.00
CA ALA A 266 -7.33 11.49 8.13
C ALA A 266 -6.36 11.76 9.29
N PHE A 267 -5.09 12.01 8.99
CA PHE A 267 -4.10 12.34 10.02
C PHE A 267 -4.28 13.77 10.51
N VAL A 268 -4.59 14.71 9.61
CA VAL A 268 -4.79 16.12 9.95
C VAL A 268 -5.97 16.30 10.89
N GLU A 269 -7.11 15.67 10.60
CA GLU A 269 -8.31 15.75 11.41
C GLU A 269 -8.15 14.99 12.74
N GLN A 270 -7.51 13.81 12.76
CA GLN A 270 -7.19 13.12 14.01
C GLN A 270 -6.28 13.98 14.92
N ASN A 271 -5.30 14.68 14.36
CA ASN A 271 -4.37 15.50 15.14
C ASN A 271 -4.89 16.92 15.44
N LYS A 272 -6.12 17.24 15.03
CA LYS A 272 -6.73 18.55 15.23
C LYS A 272 -7.01 18.75 16.72
N PRO A 273 -6.47 19.81 17.35
CA PRO A 273 -6.71 20.04 18.77
C PRO A 273 -8.17 20.45 19.01
N VAL A 274 -8.72 20.10 20.18
CA VAL A 274 -10.09 20.48 20.61
C VAL A 274 -10.32 21.99 20.53
N SER A 275 -9.28 22.79 20.82
CA SER A 275 -9.33 24.26 20.71
C SER A 275 -9.60 24.77 19.29
N HIS A 276 -9.42 23.92 18.28
CA HIS A 276 -9.66 24.19 16.86
C HIS A 276 -10.75 23.26 16.29
N GLY A 277 -11.61 22.70 17.14
CA GLY A 277 -12.77 21.91 16.73
C GLY A 277 -12.49 20.44 16.43
N GLY A 278 -11.33 19.92 16.83
CA GLY A 278 -11.08 18.47 16.78
C GLY A 278 -11.79 17.70 17.90
N THR A 279 -11.91 16.39 17.70
CA THR A 279 -12.50 15.46 18.67
C THR A 279 -11.39 14.59 19.26
N GLN A 280 -11.33 14.50 20.58
CA GLN A 280 -10.35 13.64 21.26
C GLN A 280 -10.91 12.25 21.48
N GLY A 281 -10.01 11.28 21.58
CA GLY A 281 -10.36 9.94 22.01
C GLY A 281 -11.14 9.17 20.93
N GLN A 282 -10.74 9.33 19.67
CA GLN A 282 -11.36 8.61 18.56
C GLN A 282 -10.41 7.53 18.03
N HIS A 283 -10.99 6.43 17.57
CA HIS A 283 -10.28 5.50 16.71
C HIS A 283 -9.70 6.23 15.50
N GLY A 284 -8.56 5.76 15.02
CA GLY A 284 -7.94 6.26 13.81
C GLY A 284 -8.84 6.14 12.59
N GLU A 285 -8.68 7.06 11.64
CA GLU A 285 -9.43 7.01 10.40
C GLU A 285 -8.77 6.03 9.42
N LEU A 286 -9.57 5.40 8.56
CA LEU A 286 -9.08 4.53 7.50
C LEU A 286 -8.32 5.38 6.47
N ILE A 287 -7.06 5.04 6.21
CA ILE A 287 -6.22 5.76 5.24
C ILE A 287 -6.02 4.99 3.93
N GLY A 288 -6.21 3.69 3.95
CA GLY A 288 -5.88 2.81 2.83
C GLY A 288 -6.21 1.35 3.10
N TYR A 289 -5.90 0.51 2.11
CA TYR A 289 -5.96 -0.95 2.25
C TYR A 289 -4.61 -1.54 1.91
N ALA A 290 -4.20 -2.54 2.70
CA ALA A 290 -3.09 -3.41 2.37
C ALA A 290 -3.48 -4.37 1.24
N LEU A 291 -2.50 -4.94 0.56
CA LEU A 291 -2.71 -5.88 -0.56
C LEU A 291 -3.40 -7.19 -0.14
N ASP A 292 -3.41 -7.50 1.14
CA ASP A 292 -4.20 -8.61 1.69
C ASP A 292 -5.67 -8.27 1.98
N GLY A 293 -6.08 -7.02 1.77
CA GLY A 293 -7.45 -6.55 1.97
C GLY A 293 -7.74 -5.96 3.35
N PHE A 294 -6.84 -6.08 4.32
CA PHE A 294 -7.06 -5.45 5.61
C PHE A 294 -6.88 -3.93 5.54
N GLY A 295 -7.70 -3.21 6.30
CA GLY A 295 -7.63 -1.76 6.38
C GLY A 295 -6.35 -1.29 7.07
N ILE A 296 -5.83 -0.15 6.63
CA ILE A 296 -4.73 0.57 7.27
C ILE A 296 -5.32 1.85 7.86
N TYR A 297 -5.15 2.03 9.16
CA TYR A 297 -5.69 3.16 9.92
C TYR A 297 -4.58 4.12 10.36
N THR A 298 -4.96 5.31 10.83
CA THR A 298 -4.02 6.24 11.48
C THR A 298 -3.58 5.72 12.87
N TYR A 299 -2.90 6.55 13.67
CA TYR A 299 -2.13 6.11 14.84
C TYR A 299 -2.91 5.52 16.02
N GLN A 300 -4.19 5.83 16.15
CA GLN A 300 -4.95 5.56 17.37
C GLN A 300 -5.95 4.44 17.15
N ASP A 301 -6.27 3.77 18.24
CA ASP A 301 -7.30 2.76 18.37
C ASP A 301 -8.52 3.33 19.11
N VAL A 302 -9.53 2.51 19.38
CA VAL A 302 -10.78 2.84 20.08
C VAL A 302 -10.50 3.71 21.29
N GLY A 303 -11.28 4.79 21.42
CA GLY A 303 -11.14 5.74 22.50
C GLY A 303 -9.87 6.60 22.41
N GLY A 304 -9.18 6.62 21.27
CA GLY A 304 -7.90 7.30 21.06
C GLY A 304 -6.73 6.63 21.78
N SER A 305 -6.87 5.34 22.09
CA SER A 305 -5.82 4.58 22.76
C SER A 305 -4.67 4.25 21.82
N ALA A 306 -3.52 3.89 22.38
CA ALA A 306 -2.43 3.33 21.57
C ALA A 306 -2.79 1.89 21.20
N PRO A 307 -2.66 1.48 19.92
CA PRO A 307 -2.95 0.12 19.51
C PRO A 307 -1.90 -0.85 20.05
N VAL A 308 -2.30 -2.08 20.37
CA VAL A 308 -1.35 -3.19 20.67
C VAL A 308 -1.11 -4.00 19.41
N LEU A 309 0.02 -3.77 18.77
CA LEU A 309 0.31 -4.32 17.45
C LEU A 309 1.11 -5.62 17.53
N ASP A 310 0.89 -6.49 16.56
CA ASP A 310 1.78 -7.62 16.24
C ASP A 310 3.05 -7.14 15.52
N GLU A 311 3.95 -8.08 15.24
CA GLU A 311 5.22 -7.77 14.56
C GLU A 311 5.02 -7.24 13.13
N CYS A 312 3.87 -7.54 12.49
CA CYS A 312 3.50 -7.01 11.18
C CYS A 312 2.93 -5.59 11.25
N GLY A 313 2.57 -5.07 12.43
CA GLY A 313 1.95 -3.74 12.59
C GLY A 313 0.42 -3.76 12.59
N GLY A 314 -0.20 -4.92 12.75
CA GLY A 314 -1.65 -5.08 12.83
C GLY A 314 -2.12 -5.74 14.11
N HIS A 315 -3.43 -5.82 14.31
CA HIS A 315 -4.05 -6.42 15.49
C HIS A 315 -5.54 -6.69 15.26
N PHE A 316 -6.16 -7.47 16.15
CA PHE A 316 -7.60 -7.70 16.18
C PHE A 316 -8.28 -6.71 17.10
N GLY A 317 -9.23 -5.94 16.59
CA GLY A 317 -10.01 -5.00 17.38
C GLY A 317 -11.16 -4.37 16.60
N PRO A 318 -11.97 -3.52 17.25
CA PRO A 318 -12.99 -2.74 16.57
C PRO A 318 -12.35 -1.62 15.76
N THR A 319 -12.85 -1.36 14.56
CA THR A 319 -12.35 -0.27 13.69
C THR A 319 -13.12 1.03 13.81
N SER A 320 -14.00 1.15 14.81
CA SER A 320 -14.85 2.32 15.04
C SER A 320 -15.28 2.40 16.50
N ASP A 321 -15.37 3.61 17.04
CA ASP A 321 -15.90 3.85 18.39
C ASP A 321 -17.42 3.60 18.50
N ASP A 322 -18.13 3.61 17.37
CA ASP A 322 -19.58 3.45 17.33
C ASP A 322 -20.02 1.98 17.34
N ASP A 323 -19.15 1.05 16.95
CA ASP A 323 -19.42 -0.39 16.90
C ASP A 323 -18.25 -1.21 17.44
N LEU A 324 -18.25 -1.38 18.76
CA LEU A 324 -17.23 -2.14 19.49
C LEU A 324 -17.35 -3.66 19.29
N THR A 325 -18.41 -4.14 18.64
CA THR A 325 -18.66 -5.58 18.44
C THR A 325 -18.20 -6.08 17.07
N ASN A 326 -17.86 -5.16 16.17
CA ASN A 326 -17.32 -5.46 14.85
C ASN A 326 -15.80 -5.62 14.92
N ILE A 327 -15.36 -6.78 15.38
CA ILE A 327 -13.94 -7.13 15.51
C ILE A 327 -13.40 -7.54 14.14
N VAL A 328 -12.30 -6.93 13.72
CA VAL A 328 -11.57 -7.32 12.51
C VAL A 328 -10.07 -7.21 12.74
N TYR A 329 -9.28 -8.00 12.01
CA TYR A 329 -7.85 -7.72 11.92
C TYR A 329 -7.61 -6.49 11.05
N HIS A 330 -6.76 -5.57 11.49
CA HIS A 330 -6.42 -4.37 10.73
C HIS A 330 -5.06 -3.81 11.16
N TYR A 331 -4.47 -2.97 10.30
CA TYR A 331 -3.18 -2.34 10.52
C TYR A 331 -3.35 -0.91 11.06
N HIS A 332 -2.37 -0.46 11.84
CA HIS A 332 -2.22 0.95 12.17
C HIS A 332 -0.90 1.49 11.64
N SER A 333 -0.95 2.72 11.17
CA SER A 333 0.26 3.49 10.95
C SER A 333 0.95 3.75 12.29
N THR A 334 2.27 3.85 12.28
CA THR A 334 3.10 4.11 13.46
C THR A 334 4.19 5.12 13.16
N THR A 335 4.74 5.73 14.20
CA THR A 335 5.84 6.71 14.09
C THR A 335 7.22 6.07 14.11
N TYR A 336 7.27 4.73 14.10
CA TYR A 336 8.47 3.90 14.14
C TYR A 336 8.32 2.75 13.15
N THR A 337 9.40 2.13 12.70
CA THR A 337 9.36 0.99 11.78
C THR A 337 8.47 -0.13 12.32
N PRO A 338 7.54 -0.70 11.52
CA PRO A 338 7.44 -0.61 10.05
C PRO A 338 6.64 0.58 9.47
N TYR A 339 6.20 1.53 10.31
CA TYR A 339 5.35 2.68 9.98
C TYR A 339 3.94 2.38 9.46
N THR A 340 3.73 1.26 8.77
CA THR A 340 2.42 0.79 8.30
C THR A 340 2.30 -0.70 8.51
N LEU A 341 3.01 -1.52 7.72
CA LEU A 341 3.11 -2.96 7.97
C LEU A 341 4.45 -3.56 7.52
N ALA A 342 4.86 -4.62 8.21
CA ALA A 342 6.05 -5.40 7.90
C ALA A 342 5.73 -6.74 7.21
N CYS A 343 4.50 -7.22 7.24
CA CYS A 343 4.08 -8.46 6.61
C CYS A 343 2.56 -8.46 6.39
N GLN A 344 2.08 -9.34 5.53
CA GLN A 344 0.66 -9.46 5.20
C GLN A 344 0.00 -10.54 6.06
N GLY A 345 -1.13 -10.23 6.68
CA GLY A 345 -1.85 -11.01 7.67
C GLY A 345 -1.32 -10.85 9.11
N PRO A 346 -1.99 -11.48 10.08
CA PRO A 346 -1.49 -11.58 11.45
C PRO A 346 -0.07 -12.14 11.48
N ALA A 347 0.79 -11.54 12.30
CA ALA A 347 2.20 -11.91 12.34
C ALA A 347 2.43 -13.35 12.82
N LEU A 348 1.62 -13.84 13.76
CA LEU A 348 1.78 -15.17 14.37
C LEU A 348 3.21 -15.42 14.90
N GLY A 349 3.94 -14.37 15.26
CA GLY A 349 5.34 -14.43 15.68
C GLY A 349 6.35 -14.79 14.57
N GLU A 350 5.94 -14.78 13.31
CA GLU A 350 6.72 -15.24 12.16
C GLU A 350 7.11 -14.11 11.19
N CYS A 351 7.00 -12.84 11.60
CA CYS A 351 7.32 -11.70 10.72
C CYS A 351 8.71 -11.83 10.11
N LYS A 352 9.72 -12.13 10.93
CA LYS A 352 11.12 -12.24 10.47
C LYS A 352 11.31 -13.28 9.37
N GLY A 353 10.51 -14.35 9.39
CA GLY A 353 10.54 -15.41 8.38
C GLY A 353 10.12 -14.94 6.99
N THR A 354 9.34 -13.85 6.93
CA THR A 354 8.79 -13.31 5.67
C THR A 354 9.73 -12.35 4.95
N GLN A 355 10.71 -11.76 5.65
CA GLN A 355 11.47 -10.57 5.19
C GLN A 355 12.71 -10.86 4.36
N GLY A 356 12.93 -12.11 3.93
CA GLY A 356 14.07 -12.48 3.09
C GLY A 356 15.47 -12.26 3.70
N GLY A 357 15.59 -11.79 4.95
CA GLY A 357 16.85 -11.48 5.63
C GLY A 357 17.03 -10.01 6.03
N ALA A 358 16.14 -9.11 5.60
CA ALA A 358 15.96 -7.82 6.26
C ALA A 358 15.12 -8.01 7.53
N ASP A 359 15.13 -7.03 8.44
CA ASP A 359 14.34 -7.09 9.67
C ASP A 359 13.64 -5.74 9.88
N PHE A 360 12.41 -5.65 9.37
CA PHE A 360 11.53 -4.50 9.53
C PHE A 360 10.39 -4.77 10.52
N CYS A 361 10.48 -5.86 11.27
CA CYS A 361 9.44 -6.29 12.20
C CYS A 361 9.31 -5.30 13.36
N GLY A 362 8.07 -5.06 13.78
CA GLY A 362 7.78 -4.37 15.03
C GLY A 362 8.13 -5.23 16.26
N GLU A 363 8.07 -4.64 17.45
CA GLU A 363 8.31 -5.36 18.71
C GLU A 363 7.24 -6.44 18.99
N GLY A 364 6.04 -6.29 18.43
CA GLY A 364 4.88 -7.13 18.71
C GLY A 364 4.34 -6.95 20.13
N CYS A 365 3.16 -7.49 20.40
CA CYS A 365 2.52 -7.40 21.72
C CYS A 365 3.02 -8.47 22.73
N GLY A 366 3.99 -9.30 22.34
CA GLY A 366 4.50 -10.41 23.13
C GLY A 366 3.68 -11.72 23.03
N SER A 367 2.70 -11.76 22.13
CA SER A 367 1.89 -12.95 21.78
C SER A 367 1.85 -13.13 20.27
N GLU A 368 1.55 -14.35 19.80
CA GLU A 368 1.40 -14.64 18.36
C GLU A 368 0.18 -13.93 17.76
N VAL A 369 -0.91 -13.83 18.52
CA VAL A 369 -2.12 -13.10 18.17
C VAL A 369 -2.28 -11.90 19.09
N CYS A 370 -2.25 -10.70 18.51
CA CYS A 370 -2.44 -9.44 19.22
C CYS A 370 -3.88 -8.96 19.09
N VAL A 371 -4.54 -8.84 20.24
CA VAL A 371 -5.93 -8.40 20.38
C VAL A 371 -5.97 -7.14 21.23
N GLN A 372 -6.72 -6.13 20.78
CA GLN A 372 -6.85 -4.88 21.51
C GLN A 372 -7.49 -5.10 22.89
N PRO A 373 -7.00 -4.46 23.97
CA PRO A 373 -7.61 -4.58 25.28
C PRO A 373 -9.08 -4.12 25.27
N GLY A 374 -9.96 -4.94 25.84
CA GLY A 374 -11.40 -4.66 25.90
C GLY A 374 -12.22 -5.33 24.81
N VAL A 375 -11.59 -6.05 23.88
CA VAL A 375 -12.30 -6.96 22.96
C VAL A 375 -12.88 -8.14 23.75
N GLU A 376 -14.17 -8.40 23.55
CA GLU A 376 -14.83 -9.57 24.12
C GLU A 376 -14.49 -10.81 23.29
N LEU A 377 -14.10 -11.90 23.97
CA LEU A 377 -13.69 -13.15 23.31
C LEU A 377 -14.76 -13.69 22.35
N GLU A 378 -16.03 -13.64 22.75
CA GLU A 378 -17.16 -14.13 21.93
C GLU A 378 -17.27 -13.37 20.59
N ASP A 379 -16.97 -12.07 20.58
CA ASP A 379 -17.04 -11.26 19.36
C ASP A 379 -15.86 -11.58 18.41
N LEU A 380 -14.67 -11.82 18.96
CA LEU A 380 -13.51 -12.29 18.18
C LEU A 380 -13.72 -13.70 17.63
N GLU A 381 -14.18 -14.64 18.45
CA GLU A 381 -14.50 -16.01 18.01
C GLU A 381 -15.54 -15.99 16.89
N ARG A 382 -16.60 -15.19 17.04
CA ARG A 382 -17.63 -15.02 16.00
C ARG A 382 -17.07 -14.47 14.68
N TYR A 383 -16.12 -13.53 14.73
CA TYR A 383 -15.44 -13.03 13.54
C TYR A 383 -14.62 -14.13 12.87
N LEU A 384 -13.81 -14.86 13.64
CA LEU A 384 -12.94 -15.92 13.13
C LEU A 384 -13.74 -17.08 12.56
N GLU A 385 -14.80 -17.54 13.24
CA GLU A 385 -15.71 -18.60 12.77
C GLU A 385 -16.43 -18.29 11.44
N GLY A 386 -16.39 -17.02 11.00
CA GLY A 386 -16.86 -16.63 9.68
C GLY A 386 -16.01 -17.19 8.52
N PHE A 387 -14.82 -17.72 8.81
CA PHE A 387 -13.88 -18.26 7.82
C PHE A 387 -13.76 -19.78 7.90
N GLU A 388 -13.41 -20.42 6.78
CA GLU A 388 -13.32 -21.89 6.66
C GLU A 388 -12.38 -22.52 7.71
N ASP A 389 -11.25 -21.88 7.99
CA ASP A 389 -10.23 -22.36 8.94
C ASP A 389 -10.37 -21.74 10.34
N GLY A 390 -11.45 -21.02 10.59
CA GLY A 390 -11.65 -20.19 11.78
C GLY A 390 -12.05 -20.94 13.05
N GLU A 391 -12.77 -22.05 12.91
CA GLU A 391 -13.15 -22.87 14.07
C GLU A 391 -11.89 -23.40 14.77
N GLY A 392 -11.74 -23.07 16.05
CA GLY A 392 -10.59 -23.49 16.83
C GLY A 392 -9.26 -22.82 16.43
N TRP A 393 -9.30 -21.74 15.63
CA TRP A 393 -8.09 -21.07 15.15
C TRP A 393 -7.33 -20.37 16.26
N LEU A 394 -8.04 -19.65 17.13
CA LEU A 394 -7.45 -18.85 18.19
C LEU A 394 -6.70 -19.71 19.23
N GLU A 395 -7.16 -20.93 19.48
CA GLU A 395 -6.57 -21.89 20.42
C GLU A 395 -5.27 -22.52 19.93
N LYS A 396 -4.95 -22.36 18.63
CA LYS A 396 -3.67 -22.82 18.06
C LYS A 396 -2.52 -21.89 18.44
N TYR A 397 -2.81 -20.67 18.85
CA TYR A 397 -1.83 -19.61 19.06
C TYR A 397 -1.93 -19.00 20.46
N THR A 398 -0.80 -18.51 20.95
CA THR A 398 -0.78 -17.62 22.12
C THR A 398 -1.46 -16.30 21.78
N ASN A 399 -2.28 -15.80 22.69
CA ASN A 399 -2.96 -14.52 22.56
C ASN A 399 -2.91 -13.75 23.89
N ASN A 400 -3.16 -12.45 23.83
CA ASN A 400 -3.05 -11.51 24.96
C ASN A 400 -4.41 -11.18 25.62
N LEU A 401 -5.43 -12.04 25.46
CA LEU A 401 -6.76 -11.91 26.09
C LEU A 401 -6.80 -12.33 27.57
#